data_AF-A0A7S0RZM1-F1
#
_entry.id   AF-A0A7S0RZM1-F1
#
_cell.length_a   1.000
_cell.length_b   1.000
_cell.length_c   1.000
_cell.angle_alpha   90.00
_cell.angle_beta   90.00
_cell.angle_gamma   90.00
#
_symmetry.space_group_name_H-M   'P 1'
#
loop_
_entity.id
_entity.type
_entity.pdbx_description
1 polymer ?
#
loop_
_entity_poly.entity_id
_entity_poly.type
_entity_poly.pdbx_seq_one_letter_code
_entity_poly.pdbx_strand_id
1 'polypeptide(L)'
;AHREVLRVHMEAADYAGLIGAVTKYGDASRGGDPQLWAEVLQYFVEQGGCEAEVAEVVARIEAGGVLPPLVVLQLLARSRELKVGAVRGYIGRQLAREAAAAARDREGAARLAGESASLKAEVGRLRSQARVFQASRCAASGGALELPAVHFLCGHSFNARALGDNDRECPLCGPDLRRVLDIRKNLAASATQQDKFFTELREAGDGFSVVAAHFGRGLMNHTAAATS
;
A
#
# COMPACT_ATOMS: atom_id res chain seq x y z
N ALA A 1 -23.82 -3.92 23.58
CA ALA A 1 -24.74 -3.88 22.43
C ALA A 1 -24.53 -5.06 21.47
N HIS A 2 -23.57 -5.04 20.53
CA HIS A 2 -23.48 -6.10 19.49
C HIS A 2 -23.21 -7.52 20.03
N ARG A 3 -22.29 -7.65 21.00
CA ARG A 3 -22.00 -8.93 21.68
C ARG A 3 -23.20 -9.51 22.43
N GLU A 4 -24.09 -8.68 22.97
CA GLU A 4 -25.27 -9.15 23.72
C GLU A 4 -26.30 -9.78 22.78
N VAL A 5 -26.48 -9.23 21.58
CA VAL A 5 -27.36 -9.81 20.55
C VAL A 5 -26.86 -11.19 20.13
N LEU A 6 -25.55 -11.32 19.91
CA LEU A 6 -24.93 -12.62 19.59
C LEU A 6 -25.13 -13.63 20.74
N ARG A 7 -24.97 -13.19 21.99
CA ARG A 7 -25.17 -14.06 23.16
C ARG A 7 -26.59 -14.62 23.26
N VAL A 8 -27.60 -13.81 22.95
CA VAL A 8 -29.01 -14.27 22.91
C VAL A 8 -29.21 -15.37 21.86
N HIS A 9 -28.66 -15.22 20.65
CA HIS A 9 -28.75 -16.26 19.63
C HIS A 9 -27.95 -17.52 20.00
N MET A 10 -26.79 -17.38 20.68
CA MET A 10 -26.01 -18.52 21.20
C MET A 10 -26.74 -19.27 22.31
N GLU A 11 -27.43 -18.57 23.22
CA GLU A 11 -28.24 -19.15 24.30
C GLU A 11 -29.50 -19.85 23.74
N ALA A 12 -30.08 -19.30 22.67
CA ALA A 12 -31.24 -19.88 21.98
C ALA A 12 -30.90 -21.01 21.00
N ALA A 13 -29.62 -21.33 20.80
CA ALA A 13 -29.12 -22.26 19.77
C ALA A 13 -29.65 -21.95 18.35
N ASP A 14 -29.88 -20.67 18.05
CA ASP A 14 -30.35 -20.21 16.74
C ASP A 14 -29.15 -19.91 15.84
N TYR A 15 -28.65 -20.95 15.16
CA TYR A 15 -27.46 -20.86 14.32
C TYR A 15 -27.65 -19.95 13.10
N ALA A 16 -28.85 -19.97 12.49
CA ALA A 16 -29.16 -19.12 11.33
C ALA A 16 -29.22 -17.64 11.72
N GLY A 17 -29.87 -17.32 12.86
CA GLY A 17 -29.90 -15.97 13.41
C GLY A 17 -28.51 -15.49 13.82
N LEU A 18 -27.67 -16.37 14.38
CA LEU A 18 -26.29 -16.04 14.77
C LEU A 18 -25.43 -15.66 13.55
N ILE A 19 -25.51 -16.45 12.47
CA ILE A 19 -24.80 -16.17 11.21
C ILE A 19 -25.30 -14.87 10.56
N GLY A 20 -26.61 -14.62 10.60
CA GLY A 20 -27.20 -13.37 10.12
C GLY A 20 -26.73 -12.15 10.94
N ALA A 21 -26.69 -12.28 12.26
CA ALA A 21 -26.24 -11.23 13.17
C ALA A 21 -24.75 -10.91 12.97
N VAL A 22 -23.87 -11.91 12.91
CA VAL A 22 -22.43 -11.68 12.70
C VAL A 22 -22.13 -11.09 11.31
N THR A 23 -22.91 -11.47 10.29
CA THR A 23 -22.79 -10.86 8.96
C THR A 23 -23.16 -9.38 8.97
N LYS A 24 -24.13 -8.99 9.80
CA LYS A 24 -24.59 -7.60 9.91
C LYS A 24 -23.68 -6.73 10.79
N TYR A 25 -23.18 -7.29 11.89
CA TYR A 25 -22.45 -6.54 12.92
C TYR A 25 -20.94 -6.78 12.95
N GLY A 26 -20.44 -7.76 12.20
CA GLY A 26 -19.01 -8.10 12.14
C GLY A 26 -18.27 -7.49 10.95
N ASP A 27 -18.93 -6.72 10.09
CA ASP A 27 -18.30 -6.06 8.93
C ASP A 27 -17.66 -4.73 9.36
N ALA A 28 -16.33 -4.69 9.38
CA ALA A 28 -15.55 -3.48 9.71
C ALA A 28 -15.89 -2.29 8.80
N SER A 29 -16.24 -2.55 7.54
CA SER A 29 -16.60 -1.48 6.59
C SER A 29 -17.91 -0.76 6.95
N ARG A 30 -18.73 -1.38 7.81
CA ARG A 30 -20.00 -0.84 8.34
C ARG A 30 -19.88 -0.37 9.80
N GLY A 31 -18.67 -0.26 10.32
CA GLY A 31 -18.42 0.08 11.74
C GLY A 31 -18.68 -1.08 12.70
N GLY A 32 -18.70 -2.32 12.20
CA GLY A 32 -18.79 -3.53 12.99
C GLY A 32 -17.47 -3.98 13.61
N ASP A 33 -17.52 -5.01 14.45
CA ASP A 33 -16.35 -5.58 15.13
C ASP A 33 -15.95 -6.94 14.51
N PRO A 34 -14.80 -7.04 13.81
CA PRO A 34 -14.28 -8.28 13.25
C PRO A 34 -14.08 -9.40 14.26
N GLN A 35 -13.85 -9.09 15.54
CA GLN A 35 -13.65 -10.10 16.59
C GLN A 35 -14.91 -10.95 16.80
N LEU A 36 -16.09 -10.44 16.44
CA LEU A 36 -17.34 -11.19 16.52
C LEU A 36 -17.33 -12.43 15.61
N TRP A 37 -16.63 -12.39 14.48
CA TRP A 37 -16.44 -13.57 13.62
C TRP A 37 -15.61 -14.65 14.30
N ALA A 38 -14.58 -14.24 15.06
CA ALA A 38 -13.74 -15.17 15.81
C ALA A 38 -14.52 -15.83 16.96
N GLU A 39 -15.34 -15.06 17.68
CA GLU A 39 -16.21 -15.56 18.77
C GLU A 39 -17.25 -16.56 18.25
N VAL A 40 -17.92 -16.23 17.15
CA VAL A 40 -18.93 -17.12 16.54
C VAL A 40 -18.28 -18.40 16.00
N LEU A 41 -17.12 -18.29 15.34
CA LEU A 41 -16.39 -19.46 14.88
C LEU A 41 -15.91 -20.34 16.05
N GLN A 42 -15.45 -19.73 17.14
CA GLN A 42 -15.07 -20.44 18.36
C GLN A 42 -16.27 -21.19 18.96
N TYR A 43 -17.43 -20.55 19.03
CA TYR A 43 -18.66 -21.18 19.54
C TYR A 43 -19.04 -22.43 18.73
N PHE A 44 -19.08 -22.33 17.40
CA PHE A 44 -19.40 -23.48 16.55
C PHE A 44 -18.37 -24.61 16.65
N VAL A 45 -17.10 -24.26 16.82
CA VAL A 45 -16.02 -25.22 17.04
C VAL A 45 -16.13 -25.95 18.39
N GLU A 46 -16.57 -25.25 19.44
CA GLU A 46 -16.72 -25.81 20.79
C GLU A 46 -17.99 -26.64 20.99
N GLN A 47 -19.10 -26.29 20.31
CA GLN A 47 -20.37 -27.04 20.39
C GLN A 47 -20.30 -28.43 19.73
N GLY A 48 -19.52 -28.58 18.65
CA GLY A 48 -19.48 -29.83 17.87
C GLY A 48 -20.71 -29.99 16.96
N GLY A 49 -20.67 -30.96 16.04
CA GLY A 49 -21.80 -31.28 15.13
C GLY A 49 -22.22 -30.21 14.10
N CYS A 50 -21.60 -29.02 14.09
CA CYS A 50 -21.98 -27.87 13.25
C CYS A 50 -21.07 -27.71 12.00
N GLU A 51 -20.75 -28.80 11.28
CA GLU A 51 -19.80 -28.75 10.15
C GLU A 51 -20.28 -27.82 9.01
N ALA A 52 -21.60 -27.74 8.77
CA ALA A 52 -22.19 -26.91 7.74
C ALA A 52 -22.09 -25.42 8.07
N GLU A 53 -22.40 -25.06 9.31
CA GLU A 53 -22.36 -23.70 9.84
C GLU A 53 -20.93 -23.19 9.89
N VAL A 54 -19.97 -24.03 10.32
CA VAL A 54 -18.54 -23.68 10.29
C VAL A 54 -18.08 -23.42 8.86
N ALA A 55 -18.45 -24.27 7.90
CA ALA A 55 -18.10 -24.06 6.49
C ALA A 55 -18.69 -22.76 5.93
N GLU A 56 -19.93 -22.44 6.30
CA GLU A 56 -20.62 -21.21 5.88
C GLU A 56 -19.96 -19.94 6.46
N VAL A 57 -19.59 -19.98 7.74
CA VAL A 57 -18.88 -18.89 8.43
C VAL A 57 -17.49 -18.69 7.83
N VAL A 58 -16.72 -19.77 7.62
CA VAL A 58 -15.40 -19.70 6.98
C VAL A 58 -15.49 -19.16 5.55
N ALA A 59 -16.51 -19.53 4.78
CA ALA A 59 -16.73 -19.00 3.44
C ALA A 59 -17.04 -17.49 3.44
N ARG A 60 -17.82 -17.00 4.41
CA ARG A 60 -18.08 -15.56 4.57
C ARG A 60 -16.84 -14.80 5.02
N ILE A 61 -16.05 -15.36 5.93
CA ILE A 61 -14.76 -14.78 6.34
C ILE A 61 -13.81 -14.72 5.14
N GLU A 62 -13.74 -15.77 4.32
CA GLU A 62 -12.93 -15.82 3.08
C GLU A 62 -13.38 -14.76 2.07
N ALA A 63 -14.69 -14.58 1.90
CA ALA A 63 -15.25 -13.60 0.95
C ALA A 63 -15.03 -12.15 1.40
N GLY A 64 -15.18 -11.88 2.70
CA GLY A 64 -15.01 -10.54 3.27
C GLY A 64 -13.57 -10.19 3.67
N GLY A 65 -12.65 -11.16 3.70
CA GLY A 65 -11.28 -10.96 4.18
C GLY A 65 -11.22 -10.46 5.63
N VAL A 66 -12.22 -10.82 6.46
CA VAL A 66 -12.47 -10.17 7.75
C VAL A 66 -11.45 -10.60 8.82
N LEU A 67 -10.94 -11.83 8.73
CA LEU A 67 -9.94 -12.37 9.65
C LEU A 67 -8.71 -12.87 8.89
N PRO A 68 -7.51 -12.72 9.46
CA PRO A 68 -6.30 -13.33 8.91
C PRO A 68 -6.43 -14.86 8.83
N PRO A 69 -5.94 -15.51 7.76
CA PRO A 69 -6.04 -16.96 7.61
C PRO A 69 -5.47 -17.75 8.79
N LEU A 70 -4.38 -17.27 9.38
CA LEU A 70 -3.75 -17.89 10.55
C LEU A 70 -4.69 -17.94 11.76
N VAL A 71 -5.45 -16.86 12.02
CA VAL A 71 -6.40 -16.80 13.14
C VAL A 71 -7.52 -17.83 12.94
N VAL A 72 -8.07 -17.90 11.73
CA VAL A 72 -9.10 -18.89 11.37
C VAL A 72 -8.58 -20.31 11.57
N LEU A 73 -7.34 -20.60 11.15
CA LEU A 73 -6.75 -21.93 11.32
C LEU A 73 -6.49 -22.29 12.78
N GLN A 74 -6.04 -21.34 13.60
CA GLN A 74 -5.86 -21.57 15.04
C GLN A 74 -7.20 -21.89 15.73
N LEU A 75 -8.28 -21.22 15.33
CA LEU A 75 -9.61 -21.49 15.86
C LEU A 75 -10.11 -22.87 15.44
N LEU A 76 -10.01 -23.21 14.15
CA LEU A 76 -10.43 -24.52 13.63
C LEU A 76 -9.62 -25.67 14.23
N ALA A 77 -8.33 -25.48 14.50
CA ALA A 77 -7.46 -26.48 15.10
C ALA A 77 -7.84 -26.86 16.54
N ARG A 78 -8.66 -26.05 17.23
CA ARG A 78 -9.18 -26.36 18.57
C ARG A 78 -10.32 -27.39 18.56
N SER A 79 -10.96 -27.59 17.40
CA SER A 79 -12.02 -28.59 17.26
C SER A 79 -11.47 -30.01 17.34
N ARG A 80 -12.19 -30.90 18.02
CA ARG A 80 -11.85 -32.34 18.08
C ARG A 80 -12.61 -33.18 17.05
N GLU A 81 -13.73 -32.67 16.56
CA GLU A 81 -14.65 -33.40 15.68
C GLU A 81 -14.52 -33.00 14.20
N LEU A 82 -13.97 -31.82 13.91
CA LEU A 82 -13.94 -31.28 12.56
C LEU A 82 -12.93 -32.04 11.71
N LYS A 83 -13.40 -32.62 10.61
CA LYS A 83 -12.54 -33.34 9.69
C LYS A 83 -11.63 -32.36 8.94
N VAL A 84 -10.34 -32.69 8.85
CA VAL A 84 -9.33 -31.93 8.07
C VAL A 84 -9.78 -31.67 6.62
N GLY A 85 -10.60 -32.57 6.05
CA GLY A 85 -11.19 -32.40 4.73
C GLY A 85 -12.02 -31.12 4.56
N ALA A 86 -12.70 -30.66 5.61
CA ALA A 86 -13.52 -29.44 5.57
C ALA A 86 -12.68 -28.16 5.41
N VAL A 87 -11.45 -28.17 5.94
CA VAL A 87 -10.57 -26.98 5.99
C VAL A 87 -9.51 -26.99 4.89
N ARG A 88 -9.19 -28.17 4.32
CA ARG A 88 -8.16 -28.33 3.29
C ARG A 88 -8.37 -27.42 2.07
N GLY A 89 -9.61 -27.29 1.62
CA GLY A 89 -9.97 -26.43 0.49
C GLY A 89 -9.71 -24.94 0.78
N TYR A 90 -10.07 -24.49 1.97
CA TYR A 90 -9.82 -23.13 2.44
C TYR A 90 -8.31 -22.84 2.51
N ILE A 91 -7.53 -23.71 3.16
CA ILE A 91 -6.06 -23.57 3.27
C ILE A 91 -5.42 -23.47 1.88
N GLY A 92 -5.78 -24.39 0.97
CA GLY A 92 -5.22 -24.42 -0.38
C GLY A 92 -5.48 -23.13 -1.15
N ARG A 93 -6.69 -22.57 -1.04
CA ARG A 93 -7.03 -21.29 -1.69
C ARG A 93 -6.31 -20.10 -1.06
N GLN A 94 -6.21 -20.05 0.28
CA GLN A 94 -5.51 -18.96 0.97
C GLN A 94 -4.02 -18.97 0.63
N LEU A 95 -3.36 -20.12 0.71
CA LEU A 95 -1.94 -20.25 0.33
C LEU A 95 -1.70 -19.86 -1.13
N ALA A 96 -2.57 -20.28 -2.05
CA ALA A 96 -2.44 -19.90 -3.45
C ALA A 96 -2.59 -18.37 -3.66
N ARG A 97 -3.56 -17.75 -2.97
CA ARG A 97 -3.76 -16.29 -3.01
C ARG A 97 -2.57 -15.53 -2.44
N GLU A 98 -2.08 -15.92 -1.27
CA GLU A 98 -0.91 -15.30 -0.63
C GLU A 98 0.36 -15.49 -1.47
N ALA A 99 0.59 -16.69 -2.00
CA ALA A 99 1.74 -16.96 -2.88
C ALA A 99 1.69 -16.09 -4.15
N ALA A 100 0.51 -15.95 -4.76
CA ALA A 100 0.32 -15.08 -5.92
C ALA A 100 0.52 -13.60 -5.58
N ALA A 101 0.07 -13.13 -4.42
CA ALA A 101 0.34 -11.77 -3.95
C ALA A 101 1.83 -11.54 -3.73
N ALA A 102 2.51 -12.43 -3.00
CA ALA A 102 3.94 -12.35 -2.76
C ALA A 102 4.76 -12.40 -4.07
N ALA A 103 4.32 -13.14 -5.07
CA ALA A 103 4.97 -13.15 -6.39
C ALA A 103 4.86 -11.78 -7.08
N ARG A 104 3.66 -11.17 -7.10
CA ARG A 104 3.45 -9.82 -7.66
C ARG A 104 4.30 -8.77 -6.95
N ASP A 105 4.35 -8.83 -5.62
CA ASP A 105 5.13 -7.87 -4.83
C ASP A 105 6.63 -8.00 -5.11
N ARG A 106 7.15 -9.23 -5.23
CA ARG A 106 8.56 -9.48 -5.60
C ARG A 106 8.88 -8.96 -7.00
N GLU A 107 8.00 -9.18 -7.97
CA GLU A 107 8.16 -8.65 -9.33
C GLU A 107 8.17 -7.11 -9.33
N GLY A 108 7.23 -6.50 -8.62
CA GLY A 108 7.17 -5.04 -8.46
C GLY A 108 8.43 -4.47 -7.82
N ALA A 109 8.93 -5.11 -6.75
CA ALA A 109 10.16 -4.72 -6.08
C ALA A 109 11.38 -4.84 -7.01
N ALA A 110 11.50 -5.94 -7.77
CA ALA A 110 12.59 -6.13 -8.73
C ALA A 110 12.58 -5.06 -9.84
N ARG A 111 11.40 -4.74 -10.38
CA ARG A 111 11.23 -3.67 -11.38
C ARG A 111 11.67 -2.32 -10.84
N LEU A 112 11.15 -1.91 -9.69
CA LEU A 112 11.49 -0.62 -9.06
C LEU A 112 12.97 -0.53 -8.69
N ALA A 113 13.58 -1.64 -8.25
CA ALA A 113 15.01 -1.69 -7.96
C ALA A 113 15.85 -1.48 -9.23
N GLY A 114 15.46 -2.13 -10.33
CA GLY A 114 16.11 -1.96 -11.65
C GLY A 114 15.99 -0.51 -12.16
N GLU A 115 14.80 0.08 -12.10
CA GLU A 115 14.58 1.48 -12.48
C GLU A 115 15.41 2.43 -11.61
N SER A 116 15.45 2.22 -10.28
CA SER A 116 16.26 3.03 -9.36
C SER A 116 17.74 2.92 -9.66
N ALA A 117 18.25 1.72 -9.95
CA ALA A 117 19.65 1.50 -10.31
C ALA A 117 20.01 2.22 -11.62
N SER A 118 19.14 2.12 -12.64
CA SER A 118 19.31 2.83 -13.92
C SER A 118 19.32 4.35 -13.73
N LEU A 119 18.38 4.90 -12.96
CA LEU A 119 18.33 6.33 -12.66
C LEU A 119 19.58 6.82 -11.90
N LYS A 120 20.08 6.04 -10.94
CA LYS A 120 21.32 6.36 -10.20
C LYS A 120 22.54 6.34 -11.12
N ALA A 121 22.63 5.36 -12.01
CA ALA A 121 23.68 5.30 -13.02
C ALA A 121 23.63 6.53 -13.95
N GLU A 122 22.43 6.94 -14.36
CA GLU A 122 22.24 8.13 -15.18
C GLU A 122 22.67 9.41 -14.45
N VAL A 123 22.30 9.57 -13.18
CA VAL A 123 22.78 10.70 -12.35
C VAL A 123 24.31 10.70 -12.26
N GLY A 124 24.94 9.53 -12.08
CA GLY A 124 26.39 9.38 -12.09
C GLY A 124 27.02 9.83 -13.41
N ARG A 125 26.42 9.40 -14.54
CA ARG A 125 26.86 9.80 -15.89
C ARG A 125 26.76 11.30 -16.09
N LEU A 126 25.62 11.91 -15.78
CA LEU A 126 25.39 13.35 -15.95
C LEU A 126 26.33 14.23 -15.11
N ARG A 127 26.82 13.71 -13.97
CA ARG A 127 27.76 14.44 -13.10
C ARG A 127 29.22 14.33 -13.52
N SER A 128 29.61 13.26 -14.20
CA SER A 128 31.02 12.90 -14.42
C SER A 128 31.45 12.84 -15.88
N GLN A 129 30.51 12.74 -16.81
CA GLN A 129 30.80 12.57 -18.24
C GLN A 129 30.27 13.75 -19.05
N ALA A 130 31.05 14.16 -20.06
CA ALA A 130 30.58 15.13 -21.04
C ALA A 130 29.43 14.54 -21.87
N ARG A 131 28.36 15.33 -22.06
CA ARG A 131 27.21 14.94 -22.88
C ARG A 131 27.35 15.57 -24.27
N VAL A 132 27.23 14.75 -25.31
CA VAL A 132 27.21 15.24 -26.70
C VAL A 132 25.80 15.73 -27.03
N PHE A 133 25.70 16.96 -27.54
CA PHE A 133 24.45 17.54 -28.03
C PHE A 133 24.45 17.54 -29.56
N GLN A 134 23.48 16.87 -30.16
CA GLN A 134 23.34 16.75 -31.62
C GLN A 134 22.10 17.50 -32.15
N ALA A 135 21.44 18.29 -31.32
CA ALA A 135 20.25 19.02 -31.71
C ALA A 135 20.59 20.08 -32.77
N SER A 136 19.87 20.04 -33.90
CA SER A 136 20.01 21.00 -35.01
C SER A 136 18.95 22.10 -34.99
N ARG A 137 18.00 22.04 -34.05
CA ARG A 137 16.87 22.96 -33.93
C ARG A 137 16.72 23.49 -32.51
N CYS A 138 16.30 24.74 -32.41
CA CYS A 138 15.94 25.38 -31.15
C CYS A 138 14.64 24.77 -30.60
N ALA A 139 14.63 24.33 -29.34
CA ALA A 139 13.46 23.72 -28.72
C ALA A 139 12.33 24.72 -28.38
N ALA A 140 12.61 26.03 -28.35
CA ALA A 140 11.59 27.06 -28.16
C ALA A 140 10.96 27.54 -29.47
N SER A 141 11.78 27.80 -30.50
CA SER A 141 11.31 28.42 -31.75
C SER A 141 11.18 27.45 -32.93
N GLY A 142 11.72 26.23 -32.84
CA GLY A 142 11.74 25.24 -33.93
C GLY A 142 12.67 25.57 -35.11
N GLY A 143 13.22 26.78 -35.14
CA GLY A 143 14.21 27.23 -36.14
C GLY A 143 15.56 26.54 -36.00
N ALA A 144 16.45 26.78 -36.96
CA ALA A 144 17.81 26.27 -36.92
C ALA A 144 18.54 26.71 -35.63
N LEU A 145 19.33 25.79 -35.07
CA LEU A 145 20.18 26.13 -33.93
C LEU A 145 21.37 26.94 -34.44
N GLU A 146 21.55 28.15 -33.90
CA GLU A 146 22.58 29.10 -34.30
C GLU A 146 23.39 29.51 -33.07
N LEU A 147 24.69 29.74 -33.26
CA LEU A 147 25.56 30.19 -32.18
C LEU A 147 25.34 31.69 -31.88
N PRO A 148 25.34 32.11 -30.61
CA PRO A 148 25.54 31.28 -29.41
C PRO A 148 24.28 30.45 -29.04
N ALA A 149 24.50 29.18 -28.70
CA ALA A 149 23.47 28.24 -28.27
C ALA A 149 23.72 27.78 -26.83
N VAL A 150 22.64 27.50 -26.11
CA VAL A 150 22.64 27.01 -24.73
C VAL A 150 22.05 25.60 -24.71
N HIS A 151 22.74 24.69 -24.03
CA HIS A 151 22.37 23.28 -23.96
C HIS A 151 22.14 22.88 -22.50
N PHE A 152 20.96 22.31 -22.21
CA PHE A 152 20.65 21.79 -20.89
C PHE A 152 20.90 20.29 -20.84
N LEU A 153 21.37 19.77 -19.71
CA LEU A 153 21.65 18.33 -19.53
C LEU A 153 20.41 17.42 -19.70
N CYS A 154 19.20 17.97 -19.71
CA CYS A 154 17.98 17.26 -20.11
C CYS A 154 17.93 16.93 -21.62
N GLY A 155 18.85 17.47 -22.43
CA GLY A 155 18.95 17.25 -23.87
C GLY A 155 18.39 18.39 -24.72
N HIS A 156 17.60 19.30 -24.14
CA HIS A 156 17.05 20.44 -24.87
C HIS A 156 18.11 21.50 -25.17
N SER A 157 18.08 22.00 -26.40
CA SER A 157 19.01 23.01 -26.91
C SER A 157 18.24 24.22 -27.42
N PHE A 158 18.76 25.42 -27.17
CA PHE A 158 18.08 26.67 -27.48
C PHE A 158 19.08 27.68 -28.06
N ASN A 159 18.60 28.53 -28.97
CA ASN A 159 19.35 29.72 -29.35
C ASN A 159 19.37 30.68 -28.16
N ALA A 160 20.50 31.32 -27.85
CA ALA A 160 20.60 32.22 -26.70
C ALA A 160 19.52 33.33 -26.74
N ARG A 161 19.24 33.86 -27.95
CA ARG A 161 18.17 34.85 -28.19
C ARG A 161 16.76 34.38 -27.81
N ALA A 162 16.51 33.07 -27.79
CA ALA A 162 15.21 32.49 -27.46
C ALA A 162 15.03 32.21 -25.95
N LEU A 163 16.11 32.25 -25.16
CA LEU A 163 16.09 32.07 -23.70
C LEU A 163 15.94 33.40 -22.93
N GLY A 164 16.32 34.52 -23.54
CA GLY A 164 16.37 35.81 -22.84
C GLY A 164 17.33 35.76 -21.65
N ASP A 165 16.94 36.34 -20.52
CA ASP A 165 17.75 36.36 -19.28
C ASP A 165 17.64 35.08 -18.44
N ASN A 166 16.88 34.06 -18.87
CA ASN A 166 16.62 32.85 -18.10
C ASN A 166 17.42 31.65 -18.62
N ASP A 167 18.75 31.71 -18.50
CA ASP A 167 19.69 30.68 -18.93
C ASP A 167 19.99 29.61 -17.86
N ARG A 168 19.43 29.76 -16.66
CA ARG A 168 19.71 28.90 -15.50
C ARG A 168 18.91 27.60 -15.47
N GLU A 169 17.74 27.56 -16.12
CA GLU A 169 16.88 26.38 -16.16
C GLU A 169 16.27 26.16 -17.54
N CYS A 170 16.03 24.90 -17.90
CA CYS A 170 15.34 24.58 -19.15
C CYS A 170 13.88 25.02 -19.05
N PRO A 171 13.35 25.86 -19.95
CA PRO A 171 11.97 26.34 -19.88
C PRO A 171 10.93 25.23 -20.05
N LEU A 172 11.28 24.13 -20.74
CA LEU A 172 10.39 22.99 -20.95
C LEU A 172 10.32 22.06 -19.73
N CYS A 173 11.45 21.83 -19.06
CA CYS A 173 11.53 20.88 -17.94
C CYS A 173 11.43 21.55 -16.55
N GLY A 174 11.74 22.84 -16.46
CA GLY A 174 11.76 23.61 -15.22
C GLY A 174 10.41 23.62 -14.48
N PRO A 175 9.26 23.82 -15.15
CA PRO A 175 7.95 23.77 -14.49
C PRO A 175 7.68 22.43 -13.78
N ASP A 176 7.95 21.31 -14.45
CA ASP A 176 7.75 19.98 -13.88
C ASP A 176 8.76 19.68 -12.76
N LEU A 177 10.03 20.07 -12.93
CA LEU A 177 11.06 19.94 -11.89
C LEU A 177 10.64 20.69 -10.62
N ARG A 178 10.16 21.94 -10.75
CA ARG A 178 9.66 22.73 -9.62
C ARG A 178 8.49 22.06 -8.93
N ARG A 179 7.51 21.55 -9.69
CA ARG A 179 6.38 20.78 -9.14
C ARG A 179 6.87 19.60 -8.30
N VAL A 180 7.84 18.83 -8.80
CA VAL A 180 8.41 17.67 -8.08
C VAL A 180 9.15 18.11 -6.81
N LEU A 181 9.91 19.21 -6.87
CA LEU A 181 10.60 19.77 -5.71
C LEU A 181 9.61 20.27 -4.65
N ASP A 182 8.52 20.92 -5.05
CA ASP A 182 7.47 21.37 -4.14
C ASP A 182 6.75 20.20 -3.46
N ILE A 183 6.42 19.14 -4.23
CA ILE A 183 5.88 17.90 -3.66
C ILE A 183 6.86 17.35 -2.61
N ARG A 184 8.14 17.21 -2.95
CA ARG A 184 9.16 16.70 -2.03
C ARG A 184 9.29 17.55 -0.77
N LYS A 185 9.24 18.88 -0.90
CA LYS A 185 9.27 19.83 0.21
C LYS A 185 8.05 19.66 1.12
N ASN A 186 6.86 19.53 0.53
CA ASN A 186 5.62 19.30 1.28
C ASN A 186 5.63 17.95 2.01
N LEU A 187 6.14 16.90 1.38
CA LEU A 187 6.30 15.59 2.01
C LEU A 187 7.26 15.65 3.21
N ALA A 188 8.41 16.32 3.06
CA ALA A 188 9.36 16.52 4.16
C ALA A 188 8.77 17.37 5.30
N ALA A 189 8.01 18.43 4.97
CA ALA A 189 7.32 19.24 5.98
C ALA A 189 6.17 18.50 6.67
N SER A 190 5.55 17.53 5.99
CA SER A 190 4.55 16.65 6.59
C SER A 190 5.19 15.59 7.49
N ALA A 191 6.41 15.17 7.19
CA ALA A 191 7.14 14.17 7.97
C ALA A 191 7.51 14.65 9.39
N THR A 192 7.51 15.96 9.66
CA THR A 192 7.77 16.52 10.99
C THR A 192 6.51 16.65 11.85
N GLN A 193 5.32 16.36 11.31
CA GLN A 193 4.03 16.55 11.99
C GLN A 193 3.58 15.27 12.71
N GLN A 194 4.29 14.92 13.78
CA GLN A 194 4.05 13.70 14.57
C GLN A 194 2.60 13.60 15.08
N ASP A 195 1.99 14.70 15.51
CA ASP A 195 0.61 14.72 16.02
C ASP A 195 -0.43 14.33 14.95
N LYS A 196 -0.20 14.72 13.70
CA LYS A 196 -1.06 14.31 12.58
C LYS A 196 -0.90 12.83 12.29
N PHE A 197 0.33 12.33 12.31
CA PHE A 197 0.58 10.89 12.18
C PHE A 197 -0.19 10.09 13.24
N PHE A 198 -0.09 10.46 14.52
CA PHE A 198 -0.79 9.73 15.58
C PHE A 198 -2.31 9.89 15.54
N THR A 199 -2.82 11.01 15.03
CA THR A 199 -4.26 11.18 14.79
C THR A 199 -4.73 10.29 13.65
N GLU A 200 -4.06 10.33 12.49
CA GLU A 200 -4.36 9.46 11.34
C GLU A 200 -4.24 7.97 11.70
N LEU A 201 -3.23 7.60 12.49
CA LEU A 201 -3.02 6.22 12.93
C LEU A 201 -4.16 5.72 13.84
N ARG A 202 -4.71 6.60 14.69
CA ARG A 202 -5.83 6.26 15.58
C ARG A 202 -7.15 6.13 14.82
N GLU A 203 -7.31 6.90 13.76
CA GLU A 203 -8.54 6.93 12.95
C GLU A 203 -8.56 5.91 11.81
N ALA A 204 -7.39 5.43 11.38
CA ALA A 204 -7.28 4.51 10.25
C ALA A 204 -7.70 3.08 10.60
N GLY A 205 -8.47 2.47 9.70
CA GLY A 205 -8.81 1.05 9.77
C GLY A 205 -7.60 0.13 9.51
N ASP A 206 -6.60 0.60 8.77
CA ASP A 206 -5.32 -0.10 8.56
C ASP A 206 -4.16 0.79 8.98
N GLY A 207 -3.71 0.61 10.23
CA GLY A 207 -2.60 1.35 10.79
C GLY A 207 -1.26 1.04 10.11
N PHE A 208 -1.08 -0.16 9.54
CA PHE A 208 0.17 -0.50 8.84
C PHE A 208 0.31 0.30 7.54
N SER A 209 -0.78 0.47 6.79
CA SER A 209 -0.78 1.33 5.59
C SER A 209 -0.42 2.78 5.92
N VAL A 210 -0.94 3.33 7.03
CA VAL A 210 -0.57 4.69 7.49
C VAL A 210 0.92 4.76 7.81
N VAL A 211 1.45 3.80 8.58
CA VAL A 211 2.88 3.75 8.92
C VAL A 211 3.73 3.63 7.66
N ALA A 212 3.39 2.75 6.72
CA ALA A 212 4.11 2.57 5.47
C ALA A 212 4.10 3.84 4.60
N ALA A 213 2.95 4.52 4.51
CA ALA A 213 2.83 5.78 3.78
C ALA A 213 3.72 6.87 4.40
N HIS A 214 3.65 7.08 5.71
CA HIS A 214 4.48 8.07 6.41
C HIS A 214 5.98 7.73 6.36
N PHE A 215 6.32 6.44 6.44
CA PHE A 215 7.69 5.96 6.22
C PHE A 215 8.18 6.36 4.82
N GLY A 216 7.37 6.13 3.78
CA GLY A 216 7.68 6.54 2.40
C GLY A 216 7.80 8.06 2.20
N ARG A 217 7.16 8.87 3.05
CA ARG A 217 7.30 10.34 3.05
C ARG A 217 8.55 10.84 3.76
N GLY A 218 9.32 9.95 4.40
CA GLY A 218 10.59 10.29 5.05
C GLY A 218 10.49 10.55 6.56
N LEU A 219 9.41 10.16 7.23
CA LEU A 219 9.24 10.28 8.70
C LEU A 219 10.45 9.70 9.48
N MET A 220 11.03 8.60 8.99
CA MET A 220 12.19 7.94 9.60
C MET A 220 13.56 8.37 9.05
N ASN A 221 13.60 9.23 8.03
CA ASN A 221 14.87 9.71 7.47
C ASN A 221 15.48 10.87 8.28
N HIS A 222 14.70 11.49 9.18
CA HIS A 222 15.14 12.62 10.00
C HIS A 222 15.86 12.21 11.30
N THR A 223 15.96 10.91 11.61
CA THR A 223 16.61 10.43 12.85
C THR A 223 18.14 10.39 12.77
N ALA A 224 18.75 10.67 11.62
CA ALA A 224 20.21 10.62 11.44
C ALA A 224 20.94 12.00 11.49
N ALA A 225 20.25 13.10 11.77
CA ALA A 225 20.84 14.45 11.81
C ALA A 225 20.89 15.10 13.20
N ALA A 226 20.61 14.35 14.26
CA ALA A 226 20.63 14.83 15.65
C ALA A 226 21.66 14.08 16.51
N THR A 227 22.86 13.88 15.99
CA THR A 227 24.07 13.52 16.76
C THR A 227 25.30 13.77 15.88
N SER A 228 25.76 15.02 15.82
CA SER A 228 27.11 15.44 15.42
C SER A 228 27.34 16.85 15.93
#